data_AF-A0A9C8WFW5-F1
#
_entry.id   AF-A0A9C8WFW5-F1
#
_cell.length_a   1.000
_cell.length_b   1.000
_cell.length_c   1.000
_cell.angle_alpha   90.00
_cell.angle_beta   90.00
_cell.angle_gamma   90.00
#
_symmetry.space_group_name_H-M   'P 1'
#
loop_
_entity.id
_entity.type
_entity.pdbx_description
1 polymer ?
#
loop_
_entity_poly.entity_id
_entity_poly.type
_entity_poly.pdbx_seq_one_letter_code
_entity_poly.pdbx_strand_id
1 'polypeptide(L)'
;MTHSVLADVSAGISELKKNPMAVVEKGDGAPVVILNRNEPVFYAIPAQAYELLMDRLEDIRLAEIVSSRKDQSEIEVKINDL
;
A
#
# COMPACT_ATOMS: atom_id res chain seq x y z
N MET A 1 25.76 2.33 -4.02
CA MET A 1 24.39 2.70 -4.43
C MET A 1 23.61 2.99 -3.16
N THR A 2 23.06 4.19 -3.01
CA THR A 2 22.20 4.55 -1.87
C THR A 2 20.76 4.24 -2.23
N HIS A 3 20.16 3.24 -1.59
CA HIS A 3 18.73 2.94 -1.74
C HIS A 3 17.95 3.72 -0.69
N SER A 4 16.93 4.46 -1.11
CA SER A 4 15.96 5.02 -0.16
C SER A 4 15.10 3.86 0.34
N VAL A 5 15.17 3.59 1.65
CA VAL A 5 14.39 2.53 2.30
C VAL A 5 13.14 3.18 2.90
N LEU A 6 11.98 2.66 2.53
CA LEU A 6 10.65 3.15 2.96
C LEU A 6 10.08 2.29 4.09
N ALA A 7 10.95 1.85 4.99
CA ALA A 7 10.63 1.03 6.15
C ALA A 7 11.66 1.30 7.25
N ASP A 8 11.19 1.43 8.48
CA ASP A 8 12.05 1.64 9.65
C ASP A 8 12.71 0.33 10.13
N VAL A 9 12.17 -0.81 9.69
CA VAL A 9 12.61 -2.14 10.08
C VAL A 9 13.09 -2.92 8.85
N SER A 10 14.19 -3.66 9.02
CA SER A 10 14.72 -4.56 8.01
C SER A 10 14.92 -5.98 8.54
N ALA A 11 14.82 -6.97 7.65
CA ALA A 11 15.11 -8.35 7.95
C ALA A 11 15.85 -9.03 6.78
N GLY A 12 16.71 -9.99 7.08
CA GLY A 12 17.39 -10.77 6.04
C GLY A 12 16.47 -11.79 5.39
N ILE A 13 16.66 -12.08 4.10
CA ILE A 13 15.89 -13.10 3.38
C ILE A 13 15.99 -14.49 4.03
N SER A 14 17.13 -14.81 4.66
CA SER A 14 17.31 -16.06 5.42
C SER A 14 16.48 -16.07 6.70
N GLU A 15 16.31 -14.92 7.36
CA GLU A 15 15.47 -14.80 8.55
C GLU A 15 13.98 -14.95 8.19
N LEU A 16 13.54 -14.29 7.11
CA LEU A 16 12.20 -14.42 6.57
C LEU A 16 11.88 -15.89 6.23
N LYS A 17 12.80 -16.60 5.58
CA LYS A 17 12.63 -18.03 5.26
C LYS A 17 12.51 -18.90 6.51
N LYS A 18 13.18 -18.53 7.60
CA LYS A 18 13.18 -19.30 8.85
C LYS A 18 11.87 -19.10 9.63
N ASN A 19 11.41 -17.87 9.76
CA ASN A 19 10.16 -17.55 10.45
C ASN A 19 9.52 -16.28 9.85
N PRO A 20 8.63 -16.43 8.86
CA PRO A 20 8.04 -15.28 8.18
C PRO A 20 7.14 -14.45 9.10
N MET A 21 6.41 -15.10 10.01
CA MET A 21 5.49 -14.40 10.94
C MET A 21 6.26 -13.50 11.89
N ALA A 22 7.35 -14.00 12.48
CA ALA A 22 8.18 -13.17 13.38
C ALA A 22 8.79 -11.98 12.65
N VAL A 23 9.16 -12.11 11.37
CA VAL A 23 9.67 -10.98 10.59
C VAL A 23 8.60 -9.90 10.40
N VAL A 24 7.37 -10.29 10.07
CA VAL A 24 6.26 -9.35 9.89
C VAL A 24 5.88 -8.68 11.22
N GLU A 25 5.86 -9.43 12.32
CA GLU A 25 5.56 -8.91 13.67
C GLU A 25 6.57 -7.85 14.14
N LYS A 26 7.85 -7.94 13.73
CA LYS A 26 8.84 -6.90 14.03
C LYS A 26 8.48 -5.53 13.45
N GLY A 27 7.68 -5.50 12.39
CA GLY A 27 7.21 -4.27 11.77
C GLY A 27 6.12 -3.58 12.58
N ASP A 28 5.52 -4.23 13.59
CA ASP A 28 4.42 -3.68 14.41
C ASP A 28 3.29 -3.05 13.55
N GLY A 29 2.85 -3.79 12.52
CA GLY A 29 1.85 -3.31 11.57
C GLY A 29 2.40 -2.44 10.44
N ALA A 30 3.65 -1.99 10.50
CA ALA A 30 4.34 -1.30 9.42
C ALA A 30 5.09 -2.25 8.45
N PRO A 31 5.44 -1.80 7.24
CA PRO A 31 6.26 -2.57 6.31
C PRO A 31 7.65 -2.90 6.86
N VAL A 32 8.17 -4.07 6.49
CA VAL A 32 9.54 -4.51 6.78
C VAL A 32 10.29 -4.68 5.47
N VAL A 33 11.45 -4.03 5.30
CA VAL A 33 12.28 -4.24 4.11
C VAL A 33 13.05 -5.56 4.23
N ILE A 34 12.99 -6.39 3.19
CA ILE A 34 13.72 -7.64 3.12
C ILE A 34 15.00 -7.44 2.35
N LEU A 35 16.12 -7.85 2.95
CA LEU A 35 17.46 -7.71 2.43
C LEU A 35 18.00 -9.05 1.91
N ASN A 36 18.65 -9.05 0.76
CA ASN A 36 19.47 -10.15 0.25
C ASN A 36 20.89 -9.64 0.03
N ARG A 37 21.89 -10.24 0.69
CA ARG A 37 23.30 -9.77 0.65
C ARG A 37 23.44 -8.26 0.95
N ASN A 38 22.69 -7.78 1.95
CA ASN A 38 22.60 -6.36 2.36
C ASN A 38 21.99 -5.41 1.33
N GLU A 39 21.39 -5.92 0.26
CA GLU A 39 20.65 -5.13 -0.72
C GLU A 39 19.14 -5.31 -0.50
N PRO A 40 18.35 -4.23 -0.49
CA PRO A 40 16.90 -4.32 -0.36
C PRO A 40 16.29 -4.95 -1.63
N VAL A 41 15.48 -6.00 -1.45
CA VAL A 41 14.89 -6.76 -2.56
C VAL A 41 13.36 -6.65 -2.64
N PHE A 42 12.66 -6.56 -1.51
CA PHE A 42 11.20 -6.32 -1.46
C PHE A 42 10.76 -5.87 -0.07
N TYR A 43 9.51 -5.44 0.07
CA TYR A 43 8.88 -5.14 1.35
C TYR A 43 7.91 -6.27 1.73
N ALA A 44 8.00 -6.75 2.95
CA ALA A 44 6.96 -7.56 3.57
C ALA A 44 5.96 -6.61 4.25
N ILE A 45 4.74 -6.55 3.73
CA ILE A 45 3.69 -5.65 4.23
C ILE A 45 2.61 -6.51 4.91
N PRO A 46 2.24 -6.23 6.18
CA PRO A 46 1.12 -6.91 6.81
C PRO A 46 -0.17 -6.76 6.00
N ALA A 47 -1.02 -7.81 5.98
CA ALA A 47 -2.23 -7.84 5.15
C ALA A 47 -3.13 -6.62 5.39
N GLN A 48 -3.42 -6.30 6.66
CA GLN A 48 -4.26 -5.15 7.03
C GLN A 48 -3.67 -3.81 6.54
N ALA A 49 -2.35 -3.65 6.59
CA ALA A 49 -1.68 -2.45 6.11
C ALA A 49 -1.73 -2.35 4.58
N TYR A 50 -1.64 -3.48 3.88
CA TYR A 50 -1.76 -3.53 2.43
C TYR A 50 -3.20 -3.24 1.96
N GLU A 51 -4.21 -3.80 2.63
CA GLU A 51 -5.62 -3.51 2.38
C GLU A 51 -5.91 -2.02 2.55
N LEU A 52 -5.50 -1.43 3.68
CA LEU A 52 -5.67 0.01 3.92
C LEU A 52 -4.96 0.86 2.86
N LEU A 53 -3.78 0.44 2.38
CA LEU A 53 -3.07 1.13 1.31
C LEU A 53 -3.88 1.09 0.00
N MET A 54 -4.47 -0.06 -0.35
CA MET A 54 -5.30 -0.19 -1.55
C MET A 54 -6.56 0.66 -1.46
N ASP A 55 -7.24 0.65 -0.32
CA ASP A 55 -8.44 1.49 -0.08
C ASP A 55 -8.13 2.98 -0.30
N ARG A 56 -7.00 3.46 0.24
CA ARG A 56 -6.58 4.85 0.06
C ARG A 56 -6.24 5.20 -1.39
N LEU A 57 -5.68 4.26 -2.15
CA LEU A 57 -5.42 4.47 -3.59
C LEU A 57 -6.72 4.55 -4.39
N GLU A 58 -7.74 3.78 -4.01
CA GLU A 58 -9.07 3.87 -4.60
C GLU A 58 -9.72 5.22 -4.30
N ASP A 59 -9.67 5.69 -3.05
CA ASP A 59 -10.18 6.99 -2.64
C ASP A 59 -9.54 8.14 -3.46
N ILE A 60 -8.22 8.08 -3.69
CA ILE A 60 -7.51 9.08 -4.50
C ILE A 60 -8.05 9.08 -5.93
N ARG A 61 -8.21 7.89 -6.54
CA ARG A 61 -8.76 7.78 -7.90
C ARG A 61 -10.20 8.32 -7.95
N LEU A 62 -11.00 8.04 -6.94
CA LEU A 62 -12.37 8.56 -6.86
C LEU A 62 -12.38 10.09 -6.74
N ALA A 63 -11.47 10.65 -5.94
CA ALA A 63 -11.31 12.10 -5.80
C ALA A 63 -10.90 12.76 -7.13
N GLU A 64 -10.07 12.12 -7.94
CA GLU A 64 -9.73 12.60 -9.29
C GLU A 64 -10.96 12.64 -10.21
N ILE A 65 -11.80 11.59 -10.18
CA ILE A 65 -13.05 11.55 -10.95
C ILE A 65 -13.98 12.68 -10.51
N VAL A 66 -14.20 12.83 -9.20
CA VAL A 66 -15.03 13.92 -8.64
C VAL A 66 -14.47 15.27 -9.07
N SER A 67 -13.16 15.50 -8.92
CA SER A 67 -12.53 16.76 -9.30
C SER A 67 -12.67 17.06 -10.80
N SER A 68 -12.60 16.06 -11.67
CA SER A 68 -12.77 16.25 -13.12
C SER A 68 -14.21 16.58 -13.53
N ARG A 69 -15.19 16.21 -12.69
CA ARG A 69 -16.62 16.36 -12.97
C ARG A 69 -17.29 17.50 -12.22
N LYS A 70 -16.65 18.05 -11.18
CA LYS A 70 -17.27 19.01 -10.25
C LYS A 70 -17.85 20.27 -10.91
N ASP A 71 -17.33 20.67 -12.07
CA ASP A 71 -17.73 21.87 -12.80
C ASP A 71 -18.43 21.53 -14.14
N GLN A 72 -18.81 20.27 -14.37
CA GLN A 72 -19.52 19.86 -15.58
C GLN A 72 -21.02 20.21 -15.47
N SER A 73 -21.65 20.47 -16.62
CA SER A 73 -23.10 20.68 -16.66
C SER A 73 -23.85 19.44 -16.17
N GLU A 74 -24.73 19.62 -15.21
CA GLU A 74 -25.59 18.56 -14.68
C GLU A 74 -26.92 18.48 -15.44
N ILE A 75 -27.49 17.28 -15.54
CA ILE A 75 -28.81 17.05 -16.12
C ILE A 75 -29.65 16.35 -15.07
N GLU A 76 -30.78 16.96 -14.71
CA GLU A 76 -31.74 16.37 -13.79
C GLU A 76 -32.49 15.22 -14.49
N VAL A 77 -32.49 14.03 -13.87
CA VAL A 77 -33.20 12.84 -14.33
C VAL A 77 -33.93 12.18 -13.16
N LYS A 78 -35.08 11.55 -13.42
CA LYS A 78 -35.76 10.72 -12.42
C LYS A 78 -35.28 9.28 -12.57
N ILE A 79 -35.17 8.57 -11.45
CA ILE A 79 -34.70 7.17 -11.46
C ILE A 79 -35.60 6.21 -12.26
N ASN A 80 -36.89 6.55 -12.39
CA ASN A 80 -37.87 5.77 -13.17
C ASN A 80 -37.77 6.03 -14.69
N ASP A 81 -36.95 6.99 -15.12
CA ASP A 81 -36.80 7.42 -16.51
C ASP A 81 -35.45 6.95 -17.12
N LEU A 82 -34.75 6.03 -16.45
CA LEU A 82 -33.46 5.42 -16.86
C LEU A 82 -33.63 4.07 -17.57
#